data_AF-S7MEM6-F1
#
_entry.id   AF-S7MEM6-F1
#
_cell.length_a   1.000
_cell.length_b   1.000
_cell.length_c   1.000
_cell.angle_alpha   90.00
_cell.angle_beta   90.00
_cell.angle_gamma   90.00
#
_symmetry.space_group_name_H-M   'P 1'
#
loop_
_entity.id
_entity.type
_entity.pdbx_description
1 polymer ?
#
loop_
_entity_poly.entity_id
_entity_poly.type
_entity_poly.pdbx_seq_one_letter_code
_entity_poly.pdbx_strand_id
1 'polypeptide(L)'
;MVGIGDVALAVGGSGGTAGPSGPRQEQDHGGMVEQHLCYIGIYTNKRETCTMAFSELLQHMGNFGRYQIMLVFSTSSLTVLLVTHNLVENFSGAIPAHRCYVHLLDNITSESKHPENLTTEALLRISIPMGVNNELEQCRRFRQTQWQLLNSSDLATNTTELETEACLDGWIYDQSIFTSTIVTQWNLVCKSKSLKFWSQSIFMAGFMLGSLLGGYISDKWTSESVRWLIVSGKLEKALKVMKKVAHTNGKKDVEETLNIEVLQSAMREELTFLKHSSKKIKVMASPIMCKTLFLLFFLRSRAEGGIIFMTGLASSLSSLTLITRQYFEHLPTILFGTFPIVAAICVYFLPETLNLPLPDTIQDVERRHKNYKKTSTNEEESNDLQGTTEC
;
A
#
# COMPACT_ATOMS: atom_id res chain seq x y z
N MET A 1 8.38 -14.28 -7.68
CA MET A 1 7.33 -13.93 -6.68
C MET A 1 7.49 -14.75 -5.39
N VAL A 2 8.62 -14.61 -4.72
CA VAL A 2 8.87 -15.10 -3.36
C VAL A 2 9.69 -13.98 -2.73
N GLY A 3 9.24 -13.41 -1.62
CA GLY A 3 9.99 -12.31 -1.00
C GLY A 3 9.30 -11.54 0.11
N ILE A 4 7.98 -11.67 0.29
CA ILE A 4 7.28 -10.94 1.36
C ILE A 4 6.97 -11.83 2.59
N GLY A 5 7.03 -13.17 2.44
CA GLY A 5 6.92 -14.09 3.57
C GLY A 5 8.08 -13.97 4.58
N ASP A 6 9.27 -13.59 4.11
CA ASP A 6 10.47 -13.46 4.97
C ASP A 6 10.53 -12.09 5.69
N VAL A 7 9.71 -11.09 5.30
CA VAL A 7 9.64 -9.78 5.98
C VAL A 7 8.77 -9.86 7.25
N ALA A 8 7.81 -10.78 7.30
CA ALA A 8 6.96 -10.98 8.47
C ALA A 8 7.73 -11.52 9.70
N LEU A 9 8.87 -12.17 9.49
CA LEU A 9 9.76 -12.62 10.56
C LEU A 9 10.59 -11.49 11.19
N ALA A 10 10.66 -10.33 10.55
CA ALA A 10 11.41 -9.20 11.10
C ALA A 10 10.55 -8.38 12.06
N VAL A 11 9.27 -8.11 11.79
CA VAL A 11 8.49 -7.04 12.49
C VAL A 11 8.07 -7.36 13.93
N GLY A 12 8.29 -8.57 14.46
CA GLY A 12 7.96 -8.93 15.84
C GLY A 12 9.10 -8.68 16.84
N GLY A 13 9.46 -7.43 17.10
CA GLY A 13 10.60 -7.12 17.99
C GLY A 13 10.55 -5.76 18.71
N SER A 14 9.99 -5.78 19.91
CA SER A 14 10.32 -4.92 21.07
C SER A 14 9.76 -3.49 21.16
N GLY A 15 8.95 -3.28 22.20
CA GLY A 15 8.78 -2.02 22.92
C GLY A 15 8.57 -2.32 24.41
N GLY A 16 9.65 -2.52 25.17
CA GLY A 16 9.62 -2.71 26.63
C GLY A 16 10.43 -1.62 27.34
N THR A 17 9.74 -0.69 27.99
CA THR A 17 10.31 0.32 28.91
C THR A 17 10.36 -0.20 30.35
N ALA A 18 11.29 0.36 31.13
CA ALA A 18 11.86 -0.20 32.35
C ALA A 18 11.15 0.18 33.67
N GLY A 19 11.21 -0.77 34.64
CA GLY A 19 11.37 -0.55 36.10
C GLY A 19 10.18 -0.97 37.01
N PRO A 20 10.37 -1.25 38.34
CA PRO A 20 11.62 -1.43 39.11
C PRO A 20 11.68 -2.64 40.11
N SER A 21 12.91 -3.13 40.33
CA SER A 21 13.57 -3.65 41.56
C SER A 21 12.97 -4.71 42.52
N GLY A 22 13.67 -5.86 42.60
CA GLY A 22 14.01 -6.63 43.84
C GLY A 22 13.85 -8.17 43.74
N PRO A 23 14.63 -9.02 44.46
CA PRO A 23 16.05 -8.96 44.80
C PRO A 23 16.89 -10.15 44.25
N ARG A 24 18.18 -9.89 44.02
CA ARG A 24 19.39 -10.77 44.11
C ARG A 24 19.21 -12.30 44.04
N GLN A 25 19.73 -12.90 42.96
CA GLN A 25 20.38 -14.22 43.02
C GLN A 25 21.63 -14.24 42.12
N GLU A 26 22.68 -14.85 42.68
CA GLU A 26 24.03 -15.15 42.22
C GLU A 26 24.55 -14.64 40.86
N GLN A 27 25.71 -13.96 40.93
CA GLN A 27 26.63 -13.77 39.81
C GLN A 27 27.17 -15.13 39.34
N ASP A 28 26.80 -15.54 38.13
CA ASP A 28 27.54 -16.56 37.40
C ASP A 28 28.45 -15.88 36.37
N HIS A 29 29.67 -15.55 36.80
CA HIS A 29 30.72 -14.94 35.97
C HIS A 29 31.37 -15.95 34.99
N GLY A 30 30.83 -17.17 34.85
CA GLY A 30 31.35 -18.20 33.93
C GLY A 30 30.92 -18.08 32.45
N GLY A 31 29.75 -17.51 32.16
CA GLY A 31 29.14 -17.60 30.82
C GLY A 31 29.79 -16.76 29.71
N MET A 32 30.50 -15.68 30.06
CA MET A 32 31.11 -14.79 29.06
C MET A 32 32.46 -15.30 28.54
N VAL A 33 33.13 -16.18 29.31
CA VAL A 33 34.42 -16.77 28.93
C VAL A 33 34.23 -17.98 28.01
N GLU A 34 33.16 -18.78 28.19
CA GLU A 34 32.85 -19.92 27.32
C GLU A 34 32.44 -19.50 25.89
N GLN A 35 31.69 -18.40 25.74
CA GLN A 35 31.34 -17.86 24.42
C GLN A 35 32.56 -17.34 23.66
N HIS A 36 33.53 -16.73 24.35
CA HIS A 36 34.78 -16.26 23.74
C HIS A 36 35.73 -17.41 23.38
N LEU A 37 35.77 -18.49 24.17
CA LEU A 37 36.63 -19.66 23.92
C LEU A 37 36.17 -20.52 22.74
N CYS A 38 34.86 -20.57 22.45
CA CYS A 38 34.33 -21.25 21.27
C CYS A 38 34.71 -20.53 19.96
N TYR A 39 34.99 -19.22 20.02
CA TYR A 39 35.36 -18.37 18.88
C TYR A 39 36.84 -18.50 18.47
N ILE A 40 37.70 -19.06 19.33
CA ILE A 40 39.17 -19.12 19.14
C ILE A 40 39.67 -20.56 18.86
N GLY A 41 38.82 -21.58 18.96
CA GLY A 41 39.18 -22.95 18.57
C GLY A 41 40.15 -23.68 19.51
N ILE A 42 40.15 -23.38 20.82
CA ILE A 42 41.09 -23.96 21.82
C ILE A 42 40.40 -24.89 22.85
N TYR A 43 39.23 -25.46 22.58
CA TYR A 43 38.70 -26.54 23.43
C TYR A 43 38.46 -27.83 22.64
N THR A 44 39.54 -28.60 22.45
CA THR A 44 39.45 -30.04 22.30
C THR A 44 39.23 -30.64 23.69
N ASN A 45 37.98 -31.02 24.02
CA ASN A 45 37.60 -32.17 24.88
C ASN A 45 36.28 -31.95 25.64
N LYS A 46 35.14 -32.08 24.94
CA LYS A 46 33.99 -32.92 25.32
C LYS A 46 33.00 -32.89 24.18
N ARG A 47 32.25 -33.98 24.03
CA ARG A 47 31.49 -34.38 22.85
C ARG A 47 30.16 -33.60 22.72
N GLU A 48 30.24 -32.27 22.59
CA GLU A 48 29.14 -31.41 22.15
C GLU A 48 29.72 -30.36 21.20
N THR A 49 29.71 -30.64 19.90
CA THR A 49 29.93 -29.62 18.89
C THR A 49 28.81 -28.59 19.03
N CYS A 50 29.10 -27.37 19.46
CA CYS A 50 28.17 -26.23 19.35
C CYS A 50 27.80 -26.03 17.88
N THR A 51 26.71 -26.66 17.45
CA THR A 51 26.11 -26.40 16.14
C THR A 51 25.26 -25.14 16.30
N MET A 52 25.79 -24.00 15.87
CA MET A 52 24.99 -22.78 15.78
C MET A 52 23.80 -23.03 14.85
N ALA A 53 22.59 -22.70 15.30
CA ALA A 53 21.41 -22.81 14.45
C ALA A 53 21.44 -21.73 13.36
N PHE A 54 20.80 -21.97 12.20
CA PHE A 54 20.75 -20.98 11.13
C PHE A 54 20.13 -19.64 11.57
N SER A 55 19.13 -19.65 12.46
CA SER A 55 18.55 -18.45 13.07
C SER A 55 19.56 -17.64 13.88
N GLU A 56 20.43 -18.31 14.65
CA GLU A 56 21.50 -17.68 15.43
C GLU A 56 22.55 -17.06 14.51
N LEU A 57 22.90 -17.75 13.41
CA LEU A 57 23.79 -17.23 12.38
C LEU A 57 23.22 -15.95 11.74
N LEU A 58 21.92 -15.92 11.44
CA LEU A 58 21.23 -14.72 10.94
C LEU A 58 21.23 -13.59 11.97
N GLN A 59 20.98 -13.90 13.24
CA GLN A 59 20.98 -12.91 14.33
C GLN A 59 22.37 -12.28 14.50
N HIS A 60 23.43 -13.07 14.36
CA HIS A 60 24.81 -12.60 14.46
C HIS A 60 25.22 -11.65 13.32
N MET A 61 24.67 -11.86 12.11
CA MET A 61 24.83 -10.93 10.98
C MET A 61 24.06 -9.62 11.14
N GLY A 62 23.21 -9.50 12.17
CA GLY A 62 22.45 -8.31 12.53
C GLY A 62 20.95 -8.48 12.32
N ASN A 63 20.20 -8.48 13.42
CA ASN A 63 18.74 -8.41 13.40
C ASN A 63 18.31 -7.00 12.97
N PHE A 64 17.47 -6.86 11.94
CA PHE A 64 17.14 -5.58 11.27
C PHE A 64 18.36 -4.77 10.78
N GLY A 65 19.27 -5.44 10.08
CA GLY A 65 20.43 -4.78 9.49
C GLY A 65 20.08 -3.74 8.41
N ARG A 66 21.06 -2.91 8.03
CA ARG A 66 20.93 -1.87 6.99
C ARG A 66 20.38 -2.41 5.68
N TYR A 67 20.72 -3.66 5.33
CA TYR A 67 20.19 -4.33 4.14
C TYR A 67 18.67 -4.51 4.18
N GLN A 68 18.13 -4.98 5.32
CA GLN A 68 16.69 -5.20 5.50
C GLN A 68 15.94 -3.86 5.51
N ILE A 69 16.50 -2.85 6.19
CA ILE A 69 15.95 -1.49 6.23
C ILE A 69 15.89 -0.89 4.81
N MET A 70 16.98 -0.98 4.04
CA MET A 70 17.03 -0.49 2.66
C MET A 70 16.01 -1.19 1.77
N LEU A 71 15.82 -2.50 1.93
CA LEU A 71 14.83 -3.26 1.18
C LEU A 71 13.40 -2.81 1.53
N VAL A 72 13.08 -2.64 2.80
CA VAL A 72 11.77 -2.14 3.25
C VAL A 72 11.52 -0.75 2.68
N PHE A 73 12.46 0.20 2.81
CA PHE A 73 12.30 1.54 2.22
C PHE A 73 12.12 1.50 0.71
N SER A 74 12.89 0.66 0.00
CA SER A 74 12.78 0.52 -1.45
C SER A 74 11.40 0.00 -1.87
N THR A 75 10.87 -1.00 -1.17
CA THR A 75 9.54 -1.55 -1.47
C THR A 75 8.43 -0.57 -1.08
N SER A 76 8.52 0.04 0.11
CA SER A 76 7.53 1.01 0.59
C SER A 76 7.45 2.26 -0.30
N SER A 77 8.58 2.77 -0.78
CA SER A 77 8.63 3.94 -1.67
C SER A 77 7.84 3.70 -2.97
N LEU A 78 8.01 2.51 -3.58
CA LEU A 78 7.26 2.13 -4.78
C LEU A 78 5.74 2.07 -4.52
N THR A 79 5.34 1.58 -3.35
CA THR A 79 3.92 1.55 -2.95
C THR A 79 3.36 2.96 -2.75
N VAL A 80 4.09 3.86 -2.08
CA VAL A 80 3.65 5.24 -1.86
C VAL A 80 3.48 5.99 -3.19
N LEU A 81 4.43 5.83 -4.12
CA LEU A 81 4.35 6.43 -5.46
C LEU A 81 3.10 5.96 -6.22
N LEU A 82 2.81 4.66 -6.16
CA LEU A 82 1.63 4.10 -6.80
C LEU A 82 0.33 4.65 -6.20
N VAL A 83 0.19 4.64 -4.87
CA VAL A 83 -1.02 5.13 -4.19
C VAL A 83 -1.23 6.62 -4.45
N THR A 84 -0.15 7.41 -4.39
CA THR A 84 -0.22 8.85 -4.64
C THR A 84 -0.68 9.16 -6.06
N HIS A 85 -0.18 8.44 -7.07
CA HIS A 85 -0.59 8.65 -8.46
C HIS A 85 -2.08 8.34 -8.68
N ASN A 86 -2.58 7.24 -8.11
CA ASN A 86 -4.01 6.89 -8.18
C ASN A 86 -4.91 7.96 -7.52
N LEU A 87 -4.42 8.61 -6.45
CA LEU A 87 -5.15 9.67 -5.78
C LEU A 87 -5.15 10.98 -6.60
N VAL A 88 -3.99 11.38 -7.14
CA VAL A 88 -3.82 12.62 -7.89
C VAL A 88 -4.71 12.69 -9.12
N GLU A 89 -4.90 11.58 -9.84
CA GLU A 89 -5.72 11.56 -11.05
C GLU A 89 -7.19 11.92 -10.79
N ASN A 90 -7.74 11.49 -9.65
CA ASN A 90 -9.13 11.77 -9.29
C ASN A 90 -9.39 13.28 -9.11
N PHE A 91 -8.41 13.99 -8.54
CA PHE A 91 -8.52 15.43 -8.28
C PHE A 91 -8.07 16.29 -9.47
N SER A 92 -6.93 15.94 -10.07
CA SER A 92 -6.38 16.70 -11.20
C SER A 92 -7.18 16.48 -12.49
N GLY A 93 -7.87 15.36 -12.63
CA GLY A 93 -8.67 15.02 -13.81
C GLY A 93 -10.11 15.51 -13.78
N ALA A 94 -10.57 16.17 -12.71
CA ALA A 94 -11.97 16.59 -12.62
C ALA A 94 -12.35 17.59 -13.73
N ILE A 95 -13.55 17.41 -14.30
CA ILE A 95 -14.12 18.33 -15.29
C ILE A 95 -15.09 19.24 -14.55
N PRO A 96 -14.72 20.49 -14.24
CA PRO A 96 -15.65 21.41 -13.62
C PRO A 96 -16.77 21.81 -14.58
N ALA A 97 -17.85 22.36 -14.03
CA ALA A 97 -18.87 23.02 -14.83
C ALA A 97 -18.21 24.11 -15.68
N HIS A 98 -18.57 24.18 -16.95
CA HIS A 98 -17.96 25.09 -17.89
C HIS A 98 -18.97 25.58 -18.90
N ARG A 99 -18.69 26.76 -19.44
CA ARG A 99 -19.45 27.37 -20.50
C ARG A 99 -18.52 27.92 -21.57
N CYS A 100 -19.07 28.22 -22.72
CA CYS A 100 -18.32 28.83 -23.81
C CYS A 100 -17.99 30.29 -23.48
N TYR A 101 -16.83 30.75 -23.96
CA TYR A 101 -16.43 32.14 -23.88
C TYR A 101 -17.36 33.02 -24.73
N VAL A 102 -17.88 34.10 -24.15
CA VAL A 102 -18.80 35.04 -24.80
C VAL A 102 -18.19 36.43 -24.78
N HIS A 103 -17.74 36.93 -25.93
CA HIS A 103 -17.08 38.24 -26.03
C HIS A 103 -17.86 39.40 -25.42
N LEU A 104 -19.19 39.44 -25.57
CA LEU A 104 -20.01 40.53 -25.05
C LEU A 104 -20.07 40.56 -23.51
N LEU A 105 -19.78 39.43 -22.85
CA LEU A 105 -19.76 39.30 -21.39
C LEU A 105 -18.34 39.29 -20.83
N ASP A 106 -17.45 38.50 -21.44
CA ASP A 106 -16.17 38.10 -20.87
C ASP A 106 -14.99 38.95 -21.37
N ASN A 107 -15.17 39.79 -22.39
CA ASN A 107 -14.14 40.71 -22.88
C ASN A 107 -14.18 42.09 -22.21
N ILE A 108 -15.32 42.43 -21.60
CA ILE A 108 -15.48 43.72 -20.94
C ILE A 108 -14.80 43.64 -19.58
N THR A 109 -13.59 44.20 -19.47
CA THR A 109 -13.01 44.58 -18.18
C THR A 109 -14.06 45.39 -17.43
N SER A 110 -14.21 45.10 -16.14
CA SER A 110 -15.27 45.50 -15.20
C SER A 110 -15.56 47.01 -15.04
N GLU A 111 -15.20 47.86 -16.00
CA GLU A 111 -15.32 49.32 -15.96
C GLU A 111 -16.20 49.94 -17.06
N SER A 112 -16.57 49.24 -18.15
CA SER A 112 -17.61 49.76 -19.05
C SER A 112 -18.97 49.19 -18.70
N LYS A 113 -19.85 50.09 -18.23
CA LYS A 113 -21.26 49.87 -17.93
C LYS A 113 -21.85 48.87 -18.93
N HIS A 114 -22.38 47.76 -18.41
CA HIS A 114 -23.41 47.01 -19.12
C HIS A 114 -24.43 48.04 -19.64
N PRO A 115 -25.03 47.88 -20.83
CA PRO A 115 -26.23 48.64 -21.15
C PRO A 115 -27.18 48.47 -19.96
N GLU A 116 -27.54 49.58 -19.29
CA GLU A 116 -28.04 49.65 -17.89
C GLU A 116 -29.31 48.80 -17.59
N ASN A 117 -29.79 48.00 -18.55
CA ASN A 117 -31.00 47.19 -18.48
C ASN A 117 -30.80 45.67 -18.75
N LEU A 118 -29.58 45.14 -18.92
CA LEU A 118 -29.39 43.72 -19.28
C LEU A 118 -28.55 42.92 -18.25
N THR A 119 -29.13 41.85 -17.70
CA THR A 119 -28.47 40.97 -16.72
C THR A 119 -27.53 39.95 -17.39
N THR A 120 -26.54 39.44 -16.64
CA THR A 120 -25.60 38.42 -17.10
C THR A 120 -26.30 37.15 -17.57
N GLU A 121 -27.37 36.74 -16.89
CA GLU A 121 -28.16 35.56 -17.22
C GLU A 121 -28.91 35.73 -18.54
N ALA A 122 -29.44 36.93 -18.80
CA ALA A 122 -30.09 37.28 -20.06
C ALA A 122 -29.09 37.21 -21.23
N LEU A 123 -27.87 37.71 -21.02
CA LEU A 123 -26.78 37.68 -22.01
C LEU A 123 -26.29 36.26 -22.31
N LEU A 124 -26.22 35.41 -21.29
CA LEU A 124 -25.89 33.98 -21.47
C LEU A 124 -26.98 33.25 -22.24
N ARG A 125 -28.26 33.50 -21.93
CA ARG A 125 -29.41 32.85 -22.58
C ARG A 125 -29.52 33.16 -24.07
N ILE A 126 -29.13 34.37 -24.51
CA ILE A 126 -29.10 34.73 -25.94
C ILE A 126 -27.86 34.22 -26.67
N SER A 127 -26.80 33.86 -25.96
CA SER A 127 -25.50 33.50 -26.55
C SER A 127 -25.28 31.98 -26.59
N ILE A 128 -25.84 31.25 -25.62
CA ILE A 128 -25.67 29.81 -25.45
C ILE A 128 -27.05 29.15 -25.42
N PRO A 129 -27.29 28.11 -26.23
CA PRO A 129 -28.55 27.37 -26.20
C PRO A 129 -28.75 26.65 -24.87
N MET A 130 -30.01 26.44 -24.51
CA MET A 130 -30.38 25.64 -23.34
C MET A 130 -30.40 24.16 -23.74
N GLY A 131 -29.71 23.33 -22.97
CA GLY A 131 -29.77 21.88 -23.07
C GLY A 131 -31.10 21.32 -22.59
N VAL A 132 -31.21 19.99 -22.65
CA VAL A 132 -32.45 19.22 -22.36
C VAL A 132 -33.01 19.49 -20.96
N ASN A 133 -32.15 19.81 -19.99
CA ASN A 133 -32.54 20.00 -18.58
C ASN A 133 -32.75 21.47 -18.19
N ASN A 134 -32.88 22.39 -19.17
CA ASN A 134 -32.91 23.84 -18.92
C ASN A 134 -31.61 24.35 -18.25
N GLU A 135 -30.49 23.68 -18.50
CA GLU A 135 -29.14 24.16 -18.18
C GLU A 135 -28.47 24.64 -19.47
N LEU A 136 -27.49 25.55 -19.37
CA LEU A 136 -26.75 26.03 -20.53
C LEU A 136 -25.97 24.89 -21.20
N GLU A 137 -26.02 24.81 -22.54
CA GLU A 137 -25.21 23.84 -23.28
C GLU A 137 -23.72 24.17 -23.12
N GLN A 138 -22.94 23.20 -22.66
CA GLN A 138 -21.53 23.43 -22.27
C GLN A 138 -20.57 23.43 -23.47
N CYS A 139 -20.99 22.87 -24.60
CA CYS A 139 -20.11 22.53 -25.73
C CYS A 139 -20.41 23.26 -27.04
N ARG A 140 -21.53 23.95 -27.11
CA ARG A 140 -21.96 24.70 -28.30
C ARG A 140 -22.47 26.06 -27.89
N ARG A 141 -22.42 26.99 -28.83
CA ARG A 141 -23.00 28.32 -28.72
C ARG A 141 -23.77 28.66 -29.98
N PHE A 142 -24.62 29.68 -29.92
CA PHE A 142 -25.23 30.18 -31.15
C PHE A 142 -24.16 30.84 -32.02
N ARG A 143 -24.20 30.59 -33.33
CA ARG A 143 -23.30 31.21 -34.31
C ARG A 143 -23.44 32.73 -34.32
N GLN A 144 -24.66 33.22 -34.07
CA GLN A 144 -24.98 34.63 -33.87
C GLN A 144 -25.84 34.81 -32.63
N THR A 145 -25.64 35.89 -31.87
CA THR A 145 -26.43 36.21 -30.66
C THR A 145 -27.92 36.34 -30.96
N GLN A 146 -28.75 35.61 -30.22
CA GLN A 146 -30.19 35.49 -30.47
C GLN A 146 -30.98 36.47 -29.60
N TRP A 147 -30.88 37.78 -29.91
CA TRP A 147 -31.60 38.85 -29.19
C TRP A 147 -33.12 38.62 -29.10
N GLN A 148 -33.68 37.88 -30.06
CA GLN A 148 -35.09 37.51 -30.12
C GLN A 148 -35.56 36.70 -28.90
N LEU A 149 -34.66 35.95 -28.25
CA LEU A 149 -34.96 35.14 -27.07
C LEU A 149 -35.22 35.97 -25.79
N LEU A 150 -34.93 37.28 -25.81
CA LEU A 150 -35.25 38.17 -24.67
C LEU A 150 -36.73 38.55 -24.60
N ASN A 151 -37.43 38.53 -25.75
CA ASN A 151 -38.78 39.08 -25.89
C ASN A 151 -39.87 38.01 -26.02
N SER A 152 -39.53 36.71 -25.97
CA SER A 152 -40.47 35.64 -26.27
C SER A 152 -41.27 35.20 -25.04
N SER A 153 -42.44 35.81 -24.83
CA SER A 153 -43.62 35.10 -24.31
C SER A 153 -44.46 34.64 -25.51
N ASP A 154 -44.33 33.36 -25.87
CA ASP A 154 -45.18 32.63 -26.85
C ASP A 154 -45.37 33.20 -28.27
N LEU A 155 -44.34 33.13 -29.11
CA LEU A 155 -44.56 33.01 -30.56
C LEU A 155 -43.62 31.95 -31.16
N ALA A 156 -43.96 30.69 -30.89
CA ALA A 156 -43.37 29.54 -31.55
C ALA A 156 -43.98 29.36 -32.95
N THR A 157 -43.54 30.13 -33.95
CA THR A 157 -43.75 29.77 -35.35
C THR A 157 -42.65 30.35 -36.23
N ASN A 158 -41.97 29.45 -36.95
CA ASN A 158 -40.89 29.64 -37.94
C ASN A 158 -39.46 29.52 -37.40
N THR A 159 -39.17 28.42 -36.71
CA THR A 159 -37.80 27.98 -36.41
C THR A 159 -37.11 27.52 -37.70
N THR A 160 -36.43 28.42 -38.40
CA THR A 160 -35.14 28.02 -38.98
C THR A 160 -34.32 27.47 -37.82
N GLU A 161 -33.85 26.23 -37.90
CA GLU A 161 -33.01 25.62 -36.87
C GLU A 161 -31.93 26.63 -36.46
N LEU A 162 -31.95 27.08 -35.19
CA LEU A 162 -30.99 28.07 -34.73
C LEU A 162 -29.59 27.50 -34.93
N GLU A 163 -28.80 28.13 -35.80
CA GLU A 163 -27.47 27.63 -36.13
C GLU A 163 -26.55 27.69 -34.91
N THR A 164 -26.19 26.51 -34.40
CA THR A 164 -25.21 26.35 -33.32
C THR A 164 -23.83 26.00 -33.89
N GLU A 165 -22.78 26.54 -33.30
CA GLU A 165 -21.39 26.19 -33.60
C GLU A 165 -20.66 25.66 -32.35
N ALA A 166 -19.54 24.96 -32.56
CA ALA A 166 -18.64 24.58 -31.47
C ALA A 166 -17.93 25.82 -30.91
N CYS A 167 -17.52 25.76 -29.66
CA CYS A 167 -16.89 26.91 -28.99
C CYS A 167 -15.44 27.07 -29.44
N LEU A 168 -15.19 28.09 -30.28
CA LEU A 168 -13.90 28.36 -30.89
C LEU A 168 -13.01 29.28 -30.04
N ASP A 169 -13.63 30.21 -29.30
CA ASP A 169 -12.93 31.25 -28.53
C ASP A 169 -12.54 30.82 -27.10
N GLY A 170 -12.62 29.52 -26.81
CA GLY A 170 -12.29 28.93 -25.51
C GLY A 170 -13.47 28.78 -24.56
N TRP A 171 -13.15 28.51 -23.29
CA TRP A 171 -14.10 28.15 -22.23
C TRP A 171 -13.84 28.93 -20.95
N ILE A 172 -14.92 29.20 -20.23
CA ILE A 172 -14.90 29.71 -18.86
C ILE A 172 -15.31 28.57 -17.94
N TYR A 173 -14.45 28.27 -16.96
CA TYR A 173 -14.62 27.20 -15.98
C TYR A 173 -15.07 27.74 -14.64
N ASP A 174 -15.98 27.03 -13.96
CA ASP A 174 -16.32 27.32 -12.58
C ASP A 174 -15.16 26.92 -11.65
N GLN A 175 -14.68 27.89 -10.87
CA GLN A 175 -13.54 27.75 -9.95
C GLN A 175 -13.96 27.56 -8.49
N SER A 176 -15.26 27.41 -8.21
CA SER A 176 -15.81 27.27 -6.86
C SER A 176 -15.27 26.03 -6.10
N ILE A 177 -15.13 24.90 -6.80
CA ILE A 177 -14.64 23.64 -6.23
C ILE A 177 -13.14 23.44 -6.51
N PHE A 178 -12.73 23.66 -7.76
CA PHE A 178 -11.35 23.44 -8.22
C PHE A 178 -10.78 24.72 -8.82
N THR A 179 -9.70 25.24 -8.24
CA THR A 179 -9.00 26.41 -8.79
C THR A 179 -8.32 26.10 -10.13
N SER A 180 -7.79 24.89 -10.30
CA SER A 180 -7.14 24.44 -11.54
C SER A 180 -7.14 22.93 -11.63
N THR A 181 -7.42 22.39 -12.81
CA THR A 181 -7.34 20.96 -13.13
C THR A 181 -6.58 20.76 -14.44
N ILE A 182 -6.13 19.54 -14.73
CA ILE A 182 -5.49 19.22 -16.01
C ILE A 182 -6.44 19.50 -17.18
N VAL A 183 -7.75 19.37 -16.94
CA VAL A 183 -8.79 19.66 -17.91
C VAL A 183 -8.87 21.16 -18.19
N THR A 184 -8.82 22.01 -17.16
CA THR A 184 -8.90 23.48 -17.34
C THR A 184 -7.62 24.06 -17.93
N GLN A 185 -6.46 23.47 -17.65
CA GLN A 185 -5.18 23.93 -18.21
C GLN A 185 -5.03 23.61 -19.70
N TRP A 186 -5.49 22.43 -20.12
CA TRP A 186 -5.32 21.94 -21.49
C TRP A 186 -6.62 21.98 -22.32
N ASN A 187 -7.68 22.58 -21.78
CA ASN A 187 -9.00 22.66 -22.41
C ASN A 187 -9.51 21.30 -22.94
N LEU A 188 -9.48 20.27 -22.07
CA LEU A 188 -9.84 18.89 -22.42
C LEU A 188 -11.35 18.63 -22.28
N VAL A 189 -12.16 19.47 -22.91
CA VAL A 189 -13.63 19.41 -22.85
C VAL A 189 -14.24 19.13 -24.22
N CYS A 190 -15.50 18.67 -24.23
CA CYS A 190 -16.26 18.43 -25.46
C CYS A 190 -15.53 17.48 -26.43
N LYS A 191 -15.03 17.98 -27.58
CA LYS A 191 -14.34 17.16 -28.59
C LYS A 191 -13.04 16.53 -28.05
N SER A 192 -12.31 17.22 -27.18
CA SER A 192 -11.04 16.74 -26.60
C SER A 192 -11.23 15.95 -25.30
N LYS A 193 -12.47 15.72 -24.84
CA LYS A 193 -12.79 14.94 -23.62
C LYS A 193 -12.20 13.53 -23.66
N SER A 194 -12.06 12.94 -24.84
CA SER A 194 -11.48 11.61 -25.02
C SER A 194 -10.02 11.52 -24.60
N LEU A 195 -9.24 12.60 -24.69
CA LEU A 195 -7.82 12.63 -24.31
C LEU A 195 -7.60 12.32 -22.83
N LYS A 196 -8.55 12.69 -21.95
CA LYS A 196 -8.50 12.32 -20.54
C LYS A 196 -8.49 10.80 -20.36
N PHE A 197 -9.33 10.06 -21.11
CA PHE A 197 -9.39 8.60 -21.03
C PHE A 197 -8.14 7.92 -21.62
N TRP A 198 -7.51 8.55 -22.62
CA TRP A 198 -6.22 8.10 -23.15
C TRP A 198 -5.10 8.21 -22.12
N SER A 199 -5.06 9.30 -21.34
CA SER A 199 -4.12 9.43 -20.21
C SER A 199 -4.21 8.25 -19.25
N GLN A 200 -5.43 7.89 -18.84
CA GLN A 200 -5.65 6.76 -17.93
C GLN A 200 -5.26 5.42 -18.55
N SER A 201 -5.60 5.22 -19.82
CA SER A 201 -5.22 4.01 -20.56
C SER A 201 -3.70 3.84 -20.66
N ILE A 202 -2.98 4.92 -20.96
CA ILE A 202 -1.51 4.94 -21.04
C ILE A 202 -0.89 4.63 -19.68
N PHE A 203 -1.41 5.21 -18.60
CA PHE A 203 -0.94 4.91 -17.24
C PHE A 203 -1.14 3.44 -16.90
N MET A 204 -2.33 2.87 -17.14
CA MET A 204 -2.62 1.47 -16.87
C MET A 204 -1.73 0.51 -17.68
N ALA A 205 -1.51 0.83 -18.96
CA ALA A 205 -0.59 0.08 -19.81
C ALA A 205 0.85 0.15 -19.28
N GLY A 206 1.29 1.34 -18.85
CA GLY A 206 2.60 1.56 -18.22
C GLY A 206 2.74 0.79 -16.91
N PHE A 207 1.70 0.76 -16.07
CA PHE A 207 1.68 -0.02 -14.84
C PHE A 207 1.80 -1.52 -15.12
N MET A 208 1.07 -2.03 -16.10
CA MET A 208 1.15 -3.44 -16.51
C MET A 208 2.56 -3.79 -16.98
N LEU A 209 3.14 -3.00 -17.88
CA LEU A 209 4.51 -3.23 -18.36
C LEU A 209 5.53 -3.11 -17.22
N GLY A 210 5.35 -2.11 -16.36
CA GLY A 210 6.17 -1.88 -15.17
C GLY A 210 6.11 -3.04 -14.18
N SER A 211 4.96 -3.71 -14.02
CA SER A 211 4.84 -4.88 -13.15
C SER A 211 5.62 -6.09 -13.69
N LEU A 212 5.61 -6.30 -15.01
CA LEU A 212 6.34 -7.37 -15.68
C LEU A 212 7.86 -7.15 -15.60
N LEU A 213 8.31 -5.93 -15.92
CA LEU A 213 9.72 -5.55 -15.84
C LEU A 213 10.22 -5.44 -14.39
N GLY A 214 9.37 -4.92 -13.51
CA GLY A 214 9.64 -4.77 -12.08
C GLY A 214 9.87 -6.10 -11.39
N GLY A 215 9.12 -7.15 -11.76
CA GLY A 215 9.39 -8.51 -11.30
C GLY A 215 10.80 -8.98 -11.68
N TYR A 216 11.19 -8.81 -12.94
CA TYR A 216 12.51 -9.18 -13.44
C TYR A 216 13.65 -8.38 -12.75
N ILE A 217 13.47 -7.07 -12.58
CA ILE A 217 14.45 -6.21 -11.90
C ILE A 217 14.53 -6.54 -10.42
N SER A 218 13.37 -6.81 -9.79
CA SER A 218 13.30 -7.23 -8.38
C SER A 218 14.08 -8.52 -8.20
N ASP A 219 13.92 -9.53 -9.05
CA ASP A 219 14.65 -10.79 -8.94
C ASP A 219 16.18 -10.60 -9.11
N LYS A 220 16.61 -9.51 -9.76
CA LYS A 220 18.04 -9.15 -9.89
C LYS A 220 18.57 -8.34 -8.70
N TRP A 221 17.74 -7.50 -8.09
CA TRP A 221 18.14 -6.58 -7.02
C TRP A 221 17.91 -7.19 -5.62
N THR A 222 16.76 -7.83 -5.44
CA THR A 222 16.44 -8.66 -4.27
C THR A 222 17.15 -9.99 -4.42
N SER A 223 17.88 -10.39 -3.39
CA SER A 223 18.57 -11.69 -3.44
C SER A 223 17.55 -12.80 -3.21
N GLU A 224 17.66 -13.90 -3.95
CA GLU A 224 16.91 -15.11 -3.63
C GLU A 224 17.10 -15.47 -2.15
N SER A 225 16.05 -15.98 -1.50
CA SER A 225 16.10 -16.37 -0.10
C SER A 225 17.27 -17.35 0.12
N VAL A 226 18.14 -17.01 1.07
CA VAL A 226 19.34 -17.80 1.38
C VAL A 226 18.96 -19.25 1.72
N ARG A 227 17.87 -19.42 2.48
CA ARG A 227 17.35 -20.74 2.86
C ARG A 227 16.95 -21.54 1.62
N TRP A 228 16.25 -20.93 0.66
CA TRP A 228 15.89 -21.56 -0.61
C TRP A 228 17.11 -21.99 -1.44
N LEU A 229 18.14 -21.15 -1.53
CA LEU A 229 19.38 -21.46 -2.26
C LEU A 229 20.10 -22.67 -1.66
N ILE A 230 20.11 -22.79 -0.33
CA ILE A 230 20.73 -23.92 0.39
C ILE A 230 19.93 -25.20 0.16
N VAL A 231 18.59 -25.15 0.29
CA VAL A 231 17.71 -26.29 0.00
C VAL A 231 17.83 -26.75 -1.47
N SER A 232 18.02 -25.80 -2.40
CA SER A 232 18.21 -26.08 -3.82
C SER A 232 19.62 -26.62 -4.16
N GLY A 233 20.50 -26.78 -3.17
CA GLY A 233 21.88 -27.25 -3.35
C GLY A 233 22.84 -26.22 -3.96
N LYS A 234 22.43 -24.95 -4.11
CA LYS A 234 23.24 -23.86 -4.68
C LYS A 234 24.02 -23.13 -3.59
N LEU A 235 24.84 -23.87 -2.83
CA LEU A 235 25.55 -23.36 -1.64
C LEU A 235 26.48 -22.17 -1.95
N GLU A 236 27.16 -22.19 -3.09
CA GLU A 236 28.04 -21.08 -3.53
C GLU A 236 27.27 -19.76 -3.69
N LYS A 237 26.08 -19.82 -4.27
CA LYS A 237 25.23 -18.63 -4.43
C LYS A 237 24.71 -18.15 -3.08
N ALA A 238 24.32 -19.07 -2.19
CA ALA A 238 23.88 -18.75 -0.84
C ALA A 238 24.98 -18.03 -0.05
N LEU A 239 26.21 -18.55 -0.10
CA LEU A 239 27.37 -17.96 0.56
C LEU A 239 27.67 -16.56 0.02
N LYS A 240 27.59 -16.35 -1.30
CA LYS A 240 27.76 -15.02 -1.91
C LYS A 240 26.75 -14.00 -1.40
N VAL A 241 25.48 -14.40 -1.26
CA VAL A 241 24.42 -13.55 -0.71
C VAL A 241 24.69 -13.23 0.76
N MET A 242 25.04 -14.23 1.56
CA MET A 242 25.35 -14.05 2.98
C MET A 242 26.53 -13.10 3.21
N LYS A 243 27.62 -13.23 2.43
CA LYS A 243 28.76 -12.30 2.48
C LYS A 243 28.35 -10.87 2.11
N LYS A 244 27.51 -10.70 1.08
CA LYS A 244 26.97 -9.39 0.70
C LYS A 244 26.15 -8.77 1.84
N VAL A 245 25.34 -9.55 2.54
CA VAL A 245 24.54 -9.09 3.69
C VAL A 245 25.45 -8.70 4.85
N ALA A 246 26.43 -9.54 5.20
CA ALA A 246 27.41 -9.26 6.26
C ALA A 246 28.20 -7.98 5.98
N HIS A 247 28.69 -7.80 4.76
CA HIS A 247 29.36 -6.58 4.33
C HIS A 247 28.44 -5.36 4.45
N THR A 248 27.19 -5.45 3.97
CA THR A 248 26.24 -4.32 4.00
C THR A 248 25.87 -3.92 5.43
N ASN A 249 25.85 -4.89 6.35
CA ASN A 249 25.61 -4.66 7.77
C ASN A 249 26.87 -4.24 8.55
N GLY A 250 28.05 -4.19 7.90
CA GLY A 250 29.32 -3.81 8.52
C GLY A 250 29.94 -4.88 9.44
N LYS A 251 29.51 -6.14 9.31
CA LYS A 251 29.97 -7.29 10.10
C LYS A 251 31.08 -8.05 9.38
N LYS A 252 32.28 -7.44 9.33
CA LYS A 252 33.45 -7.97 8.59
C LYS A 252 34.02 -9.26 9.20
N ASP A 253 33.95 -9.36 10.53
CA ASP A 253 34.33 -10.54 11.32
C ASP A 253 33.52 -11.79 10.91
N VAL A 254 32.22 -11.61 10.71
CA VAL A 254 31.33 -12.70 10.27
C VAL A 254 31.55 -13.00 8.79
N GLU A 255 31.82 -12.00 7.96
CA GLU A 255 32.10 -12.16 6.52
C GLU A 255 33.35 -13.02 6.26
N GLU A 256 34.41 -12.81 7.01
CA GLU A 256 35.67 -13.56 6.91
C GLU A 256 35.53 -15.01 7.43
N THR A 257 34.74 -15.20 8.48
CA THR A 257 34.49 -16.52 9.09
C THR A 257 33.52 -17.37 8.25
N LEU A 258 32.76 -16.76 7.35
CA LEU A 258 31.74 -17.46 6.57
C LEU A 258 32.34 -18.29 5.43
N ASN A 259 32.25 -19.61 5.58
CA ASN A 259 32.59 -20.59 4.55
C ASN A 259 31.43 -21.59 4.32
N ILE A 260 31.58 -22.48 3.34
CA ILE A 260 30.54 -23.46 2.99
C ILE A 260 30.30 -24.45 4.13
N GLU A 261 31.34 -24.78 4.89
CA GLU A 261 31.26 -25.74 6.00
C GLU A 261 30.44 -25.19 7.17
N VAL A 262 30.65 -23.92 7.54
CA VAL A 262 29.86 -23.20 8.54
C VAL A 262 28.40 -23.08 8.09
N LEU A 263 28.16 -22.80 6.81
CA LEU A 263 26.81 -22.72 6.28
C LEU A 263 26.10 -24.09 6.28
N GLN A 264 26.81 -25.16 5.92
CA GLN A 264 26.30 -26.53 5.96
C GLN A 264 26.11 -27.04 7.39
N SER A 265 26.98 -26.67 8.33
CA SER A 265 26.85 -27.05 9.73
C SER A 265 25.63 -26.37 10.38
N ALA A 266 25.43 -25.08 10.09
CA ALA A 266 24.29 -24.31 10.59
C ALA A 266 22.93 -24.80 10.05
N MET A 267 22.93 -25.38 8.84
CA MET A 267 21.73 -25.96 8.22
C MET A 267 21.71 -27.48 8.24
N ARG A 268 22.52 -28.14 9.08
CA ARG A 268 22.65 -29.61 9.12
C ARG A 268 21.32 -30.30 9.40
N GLU A 269 20.53 -29.81 10.34
CA GLU A 269 19.23 -30.39 10.67
C GLU A 269 18.24 -30.32 9.50
N GLU A 270 18.15 -29.16 8.85
CA GLU A 270 17.28 -28.99 7.67
C GLU A 270 17.76 -29.81 6.47
N LEU A 271 19.08 -29.88 6.25
CA LEU A 271 19.67 -30.63 5.14
C LEU A 271 19.58 -32.15 5.36
N THR A 272 19.66 -32.61 6.60
CA THR A 272 19.47 -34.03 6.96
C THR A 272 17.99 -34.42 6.87
N PHE A 273 17.08 -33.54 7.28
CA PHE A 273 15.64 -33.70 7.01
C PHE A 273 15.36 -33.84 5.51
N LEU A 274 16.00 -33.02 4.67
CA LEU A 274 15.89 -33.11 3.21
C LEU A 274 16.51 -34.38 2.62
N LYS A 275 17.67 -34.85 3.13
CA LYS A 275 18.30 -36.12 2.70
C LYS A 275 17.48 -37.34 3.10
N HIS A 276 16.90 -37.36 4.30
CA HIS A 276 15.98 -38.40 4.72
C HIS A 276 14.69 -38.37 3.88
N SER A 277 14.28 -37.15 3.50
CA SER A 277 13.21 -36.86 2.55
C SER A 277 13.67 -36.91 1.07
N SER A 278 14.80 -37.54 0.73
CA SER A 278 15.33 -37.57 -0.66
C SER A 278 14.48 -38.44 -1.61
N LYS A 279 13.58 -39.28 -1.08
CA LYS A 279 12.50 -39.90 -1.89
C LYS A 279 11.40 -38.91 -2.33
N LYS A 280 11.57 -37.61 -2.04
CA LYS A 280 10.48 -36.64 -1.89
C LYS A 280 10.85 -35.27 -2.51
N ILE A 281 11.47 -35.26 -3.69
CA ILE A 281 11.19 -34.21 -4.71
C ILE A 281 9.67 -34.17 -5.01
N LYS A 282 8.95 -35.26 -4.69
CA LYS A 282 7.49 -35.33 -4.52
C LYS A 282 6.89 -34.52 -3.35
N VAL A 283 7.66 -33.80 -2.51
CA VAL A 283 7.11 -32.92 -1.44
C VAL A 283 6.59 -31.61 -2.01
N MET A 284 7.27 -31.02 -2.99
CA MET A 284 6.71 -29.91 -3.75
C MET A 284 5.53 -30.36 -4.63
N ALA A 285 5.53 -31.62 -5.09
CA ALA A 285 4.37 -32.26 -5.73
C ALA A 285 3.38 -32.88 -4.72
N SER A 286 3.58 -32.69 -3.41
CA SER A 286 2.66 -33.20 -2.41
C SER A 286 1.41 -32.33 -2.48
N PRO A 287 0.21 -32.93 -2.59
CA PRO A 287 -1.04 -32.16 -2.66
C PRO A 287 -1.22 -31.28 -1.42
N ILE A 288 -0.61 -31.63 -0.28
CA ILE A 288 -0.67 -30.84 0.96
C ILE A 288 0.11 -29.53 0.81
N MET A 289 1.36 -29.59 0.34
CA MET A 289 2.19 -28.38 0.21
C MET A 289 1.70 -27.47 -0.92
N CYS A 290 1.25 -28.04 -2.04
CA CYS A 290 0.58 -27.28 -3.10
C CYS A 290 -0.71 -26.62 -2.59
N LYS A 291 -1.54 -27.32 -1.79
CA LYS A 291 -2.72 -26.72 -1.16
C LYS A 291 -2.34 -25.58 -0.20
N THR A 292 -1.32 -25.75 0.63
CA THR A 292 -0.87 -24.70 1.56
C THR A 292 -0.34 -23.47 0.82
N LEU A 293 0.51 -23.66 -0.19
CA LEU A 293 1.03 -22.56 -1.02
C LEU A 293 -0.09 -21.87 -1.82
N PHE A 294 -1.01 -22.65 -2.38
CA PHE A 294 -2.19 -22.13 -3.06
C PHE A 294 -3.07 -21.34 -2.09
N LEU A 295 -3.38 -21.86 -0.91
CA LEU A 295 -4.15 -21.13 0.12
C LEU A 295 -3.45 -19.84 0.56
N LEU A 296 -2.14 -19.87 0.82
CA LEU A 296 -1.37 -18.67 1.17
C LEU A 296 -1.36 -17.66 0.02
N PHE A 297 -1.21 -18.11 -1.22
CA PHE A 297 -1.29 -17.25 -2.40
C PHE A 297 -2.68 -16.62 -2.51
N PHE A 298 -3.75 -17.40 -2.34
CA PHE A 298 -5.12 -16.90 -2.37
C PHE A 298 -5.42 -15.93 -1.23
N LEU A 299 -4.98 -16.22 -0.01
CA LEU A 299 -5.13 -15.33 1.15
C LEU A 299 -4.37 -14.02 0.93
N ARG A 300 -3.13 -14.09 0.44
CA ARG A 300 -2.33 -12.92 0.09
C ARG A 300 -2.97 -12.09 -1.02
N SER A 301 -3.43 -12.75 -2.09
CA SER A 301 -4.09 -12.09 -3.22
C SER A 301 -5.43 -11.46 -2.79
N ARG A 302 -6.17 -12.09 -1.86
CA ARG A 302 -7.38 -11.54 -1.25
C ARG A 302 -7.08 -10.35 -0.35
N ALA A 303 -6.01 -10.40 0.44
CA ALA A 303 -5.59 -9.29 1.27
C ALA A 303 -5.17 -8.08 0.41
N GLU A 304 -4.33 -8.29 -0.60
CA GLU A 304 -3.92 -7.24 -1.54
C GLU A 304 -5.11 -6.70 -2.34
N GLY A 305 -5.98 -7.56 -2.84
CA GLY A 305 -7.21 -7.17 -3.52
C GLY A 305 -8.16 -6.37 -2.61
N GLY A 306 -8.27 -6.74 -1.33
CA GLY A 306 -9.03 -6.02 -0.32
C GLY A 306 -8.47 -4.62 -0.06
N ILE A 307 -7.14 -4.48 0.05
CA ILE A 307 -6.46 -3.18 0.21
C ILE A 307 -6.73 -2.28 -1.01
N ILE A 308 -6.58 -2.82 -2.23
CA ILE A 308 -6.84 -2.08 -3.47
C ILE A 308 -8.31 -1.64 -3.54
N PHE A 309 -9.24 -2.53 -3.19
CA PHE A 309 -10.68 -2.21 -3.16
C PHE A 309 -10.99 -1.08 -2.16
N MET A 310 -10.46 -1.15 -0.94
CA MET A 310 -10.65 -0.11 0.07
C MET A 310 -10.01 1.22 -0.34
N THR A 311 -8.85 1.18 -1.01
CA THR A 311 -8.21 2.37 -1.59
C THR A 311 -9.08 2.98 -2.69
N GLY A 312 -9.68 2.15 -3.54
CA GLY A 312 -10.64 2.58 -4.56
C GLY A 312 -11.86 3.27 -3.94
N LEU A 313 -12.50 2.64 -2.95
CA LEU A 313 -13.62 3.24 -2.22
C LEU A 313 -13.24 4.57 -1.56
N ALA A 314 -12.09 4.63 -0.89
CA ALA A 314 -11.58 5.84 -0.26
C ALA A 314 -11.35 6.94 -1.30
N SER A 315 -10.81 6.61 -2.48
CA SER A 315 -10.59 7.58 -3.56
C SER A 315 -11.90 8.15 -4.11
N SER A 316 -12.93 7.31 -4.31
CA SER A 316 -14.26 7.76 -4.73
C SER A 316 -14.93 8.63 -3.68
N LEU A 317 -14.83 8.25 -2.41
CA LEU A 317 -15.37 9.02 -1.29
C LEU A 317 -14.65 10.38 -1.14
N SER A 318 -13.34 10.41 -1.39
CA SER A 318 -12.54 11.64 -1.33
C SER A 318 -12.97 12.69 -2.35
N SER A 319 -13.33 12.26 -3.57
CA SER A 319 -13.90 13.14 -4.59
C SER A 319 -15.26 13.71 -4.16
N LEU A 320 -16.09 12.91 -3.49
CA LEU A 320 -17.39 13.36 -2.97
C LEU A 320 -17.21 14.37 -1.82
N THR A 321 -16.21 14.15 -0.96
CA THR A 321 -15.85 15.07 0.13
C THR A 321 -15.54 16.47 -0.38
N LEU A 322 -14.98 16.62 -1.58
CA LEU A 322 -14.70 17.96 -2.15
C LEU A 322 -15.95 18.76 -2.50
N ILE A 323 -17.06 18.11 -2.84
CA ILE A 323 -18.33 18.81 -3.12
C ILE A 323 -18.82 19.55 -1.87
N THR A 324 -18.48 19.05 -0.67
CA THR A 324 -18.85 19.69 0.59
C THR A 324 -18.21 21.07 0.79
N ARG A 325 -17.17 21.42 0.00
CA ARG A 325 -16.58 22.76 -0.05
C ARG A 325 -17.59 23.86 -0.36
N GLN A 326 -18.65 23.54 -1.11
CA GLN A 326 -19.72 24.48 -1.45
C GLN A 326 -20.50 24.96 -0.22
N TYR A 327 -20.55 24.18 0.86
CA TYR A 327 -21.22 24.55 2.11
C TYR A 327 -20.27 25.19 3.11
N PHE A 328 -19.06 24.62 3.27
CA PHE A 328 -18.04 25.13 4.17
C PHE A 328 -16.64 24.86 3.63
N GLU A 329 -15.85 25.92 3.44
CA GLU A 329 -14.58 25.86 2.73
C GLU A 329 -13.54 24.93 3.38
N HIS A 330 -13.50 24.87 4.71
CA HIS A 330 -12.53 24.05 5.45
C HIS A 330 -12.99 22.61 5.73
N LEU A 331 -14.23 22.26 5.37
CA LEU A 331 -14.81 20.95 5.69
C LEU A 331 -14.02 19.78 5.07
N PRO A 332 -13.59 19.83 3.81
CA PRO A 332 -12.79 18.75 3.23
C PRO A 332 -11.47 18.54 3.97
N THR A 333 -10.78 19.61 4.34
CA THR A 333 -9.50 19.55 5.07
C THR A 333 -9.67 18.94 6.45
N ILE A 334 -10.75 19.30 7.16
CA ILE A 334 -11.08 18.70 8.46
C ILE A 334 -11.32 17.19 8.28
N LEU A 335 -12.16 16.79 7.33
CA LEU A 335 -12.47 15.38 7.09
C LEU A 335 -11.20 14.58 6.75
N PHE A 336 -10.38 15.05 5.81
CA PHE A 336 -9.12 14.40 5.46
C PHE A 336 -8.13 14.33 6.64
N GLY A 337 -8.16 15.28 7.57
CA GLY A 337 -7.34 15.26 8.78
C GLY A 337 -7.86 14.32 9.87
N THR A 338 -9.19 14.28 10.09
CA THR A 338 -9.79 13.51 11.19
C THR A 338 -9.87 12.02 10.89
N PHE A 339 -10.15 11.62 9.65
CA PHE A 339 -10.31 10.19 9.29
C PHE A 339 -9.07 9.35 9.60
N PRO A 340 -7.83 9.76 9.24
CA PRO A 340 -6.63 9.03 9.59
C PRO A 340 -6.38 8.95 11.11
N ILE A 341 -6.72 9.99 11.86
CA ILE A 341 -6.56 10.01 13.32
C ILE A 341 -7.51 9.00 13.96
N VAL A 342 -8.78 9.00 13.57
CA VAL A 342 -9.76 8.02 14.04
C VAL A 342 -9.34 6.60 13.65
N ALA A 343 -8.86 6.40 12.41
CA ALA A 343 -8.36 5.11 11.97
C ALA A 343 -7.15 4.65 12.80
N ALA A 344 -6.21 5.53 13.12
CA ALA A 344 -5.06 5.21 13.97
C ALA A 344 -5.49 4.81 15.39
N ILE A 345 -6.49 5.49 15.95
CA ILE A 345 -7.08 5.13 17.25
C ILE A 345 -7.77 3.76 17.15
N CYS A 346 -8.52 3.48 16.08
CA CYS A 346 -9.11 2.17 15.86
C CYS A 346 -8.06 1.05 15.75
N VAL A 347 -6.91 1.34 15.11
CA VAL A 347 -5.80 0.38 15.01
C VAL A 347 -5.24 0.02 16.38
N TYR A 348 -5.19 0.96 17.32
CA TYR A 348 -4.77 0.71 18.69
C TYR A 348 -5.68 -0.30 19.43
N PHE A 349 -6.95 -0.40 19.06
CA PHE A 349 -7.89 -1.38 19.63
C PHE A 349 -7.83 -2.76 18.98
N LEU A 350 -7.08 -2.94 17.88
CA LEU A 350 -6.80 -4.30 17.45
C LEU A 350 -6.01 -4.98 18.57
N PRO A 351 -6.39 -6.21 18.99
CA PRO A 351 -5.62 -6.97 19.94
C PRO A 351 -4.25 -7.17 19.31
N GLU A 352 -3.33 -6.30 19.70
CA GLU A 352 -1.96 -6.34 19.28
C GLU A 352 -1.48 -7.73 19.66
N THR A 353 -0.79 -8.41 18.76
CA THR A 353 -0.09 -9.67 19.02
C THR A 353 1.07 -9.40 19.99
N LEU A 354 0.76 -8.75 21.10
CA LEU A 354 1.63 -8.01 21.98
C LEU A 354 2.27 -9.03 22.90
N ASN A 355 3.59 -9.12 22.82
CA ASN A 355 4.46 -9.97 23.65
C ASN A 355 4.36 -11.49 23.45
N LEU A 356 3.63 -11.96 22.44
CA LEU A 356 3.72 -13.36 22.02
C LEU A 356 4.70 -13.47 20.85
N PRO A 357 5.80 -14.25 20.97
CA PRO A 357 6.66 -14.51 19.81
C PRO A 357 5.80 -15.09 18.69
N LEU A 358 6.08 -14.79 17.43
CA LEU A 358 5.36 -15.45 16.35
C LEU A 358 5.64 -16.97 16.43
N PRO A 359 4.64 -17.83 16.20
CA PRO A 359 4.88 -19.25 16.16
C PRO A 359 5.65 -19.60 14.88
N ASP A 360 6.95 -19.86 15.02
CA ASP A 360 7.85 -20.15 13.90
C ASP A 360 7.74 -21.60 13.42
N THR A 361 7.21 -22.50 14.27
CA THR A 361 6.99 -23.91 13.93
C THR A 361 5.54 -24.33 14.08
N ILE A 362 5.11 -25.33 13.29
CA ILE A 362 3.77 -25.93 13.39
C ILE A 362 3.53 -26.51 14.79
N GLN A 363 4.59 -27.03 15.41
CA GLN A 363 4.54 -27.55 16.78
C GLN A 363 4.26 -26.45 17.80
N ASP A 364 4.72 -25.21 17.59
CA ASP A 364 4.38 -24.07 18.45
C ASP A 364 2.91 -23.68 18.33
N VAL A 365 2.34 -23.74 17.12
CA VAL A 365 0.91 -23.50 16.90
C VAL A 365 0.06 -24.56 17.60
N GLU A 366 0.40 -25.84 17.45
CA GLU A 366 -0.31 -26.93 18.12
C GLU A 366 -0.20 -26.85 19.65
N ARG A 367 0.97 -26.49 20.17
CA ARG A 367 1.21 -26.33 21.60
C ARG A 367 0.40 -25.16 22.17
N ARG A 368 0.31 -24.04 21.44
CA ARG A 368 -0.57 -22.90 21.79
C ARG A 368 -2.04 -23.26 21.74
N HIS A 369 -2.48 -23.99 20.71
CA HIS A 369 -3.88 -24.42 20.61
C HIS A 369 -4.26 -25.37 21.76
N LYS A 370 -3.37 -26.30 22.12
CA LYS A 370 -3.56 -27.17 23.30
C LYS A 370 -3.60 -26.38 24.60
N ASN A 371 -2.71 -25.40 24.78
CA ASN A 371 -2.72 -24.55 25.97
C ASN A 371 -3.99 -23.71 26.06
N TYR A 372 -4.43 -23.10 24.96
CA TYR A 372 -5.70 -22.36 24.90
C TYR A 372 -6.89 -23.25 25.28
N LYS A 373 -6.94 -24.47 24.72
CA LYS A 373 -7.99 -25.45 25.02
C LYS A 373 -7.97 -25.89 26.48
N LYS A 374 -6.79 -25.98 27.09
CA LYS A 374 -6.59 -26.36 28.49
C LYS A 374 -6.97 -25.23 29.47
N THR A 375 -6.66 -23.98 29.13
CA THR A 375 -7.07 -22.82 29.94
C THR A 375 -8.60 -22.66 29.94
N SER A 376 -9.24 -22.86 28.79
CA SER A 376 -10.71 -22.82 28.68
C SER A 376 -11.41 -23.94 29.44
N THR A 377 -10.82 -25.15 29.50
CA THR A 377 -11.37 -26.23 30.35
C THR A 377 -11.20 -25.96 31.84
N ASN A 378 -10.08 -25.35 32.24
CA ASN A 378 -9.84 -25.00 33.64
C ASN A 378 -10.72 -23.83 34.13
N GLU A 379 -11.06 -22.88 33.26
CA GLU A 379 -12.01 -21.79 33.58
C GLU A 379 -13.46 -22.29 33.68
N GLU A 380 -13.86 -23.26 32.85
CA GLU A 380 -15.15 -23.94 32.98
C GLU A 380 -15.23 -24.75 34.30
N GLU A 381 -14.18 -25.51 34.66
CA GLU A 381 -14.13 -26.22 35.95
C GLU A 381 -14.09 -25.28 37.16
N SER A 382 -13.43 -24.11 37.08
CA SER A 382 -13.43 -23.14 38.19
C SER A 382 -14.79 -22.45 38.37
N ASN A 383 -15.50 -22.17 37.27
CA ASN A 383 -16.83 -21.56 37.33
C ASN A 383 -17.89 -22.56 37.84
N ASP A 384 -17.78 -23.85 37.52
CA ASP A 384 -18.64 -24.89 38.09
C ASP A 384 -18.38 -25.12 39.60
N LEU A 385 -17.13 -24.95 40.06
CA LEU A 385 -16.79 -25.03 41.48
C LEU A 385 -17.26 -23.81 42.29
N GLN A 386 -17.35 -22.65 41.63
CA GLN A 386 -17.81 -21.40 42.24
C GLN A 386 -19.35 -21.29 42.25
N GLY A 387 -20.04 -21.93 41.29
CA GLY A 387 -21.50 -22.09 41.30
C GLY A 387 -22.05 -23.12 42.29
N THR A 388 -21.19 -23.97 42.87
CA THR A 388 -21.58 -25.02 43.84
C THR A 388 -21.28 -24.67 45.31
N THR A 389 -20.68 -23.50 45.57
CA THR A 389 -20.34 -23.02 46.92
C THR A 389 -21.25 -21.89 47.44
N GLU A 390 -22.24 -21.46 46.66
CA GLU A 390 -23.35 -20.62 47.13
C GLU A 390 -24.54 -21.50 47.59
N CYS A 391 -24.51 -21.93 48.86
CA CYS A 391 -25.65 -22.52 49.58
C CYS A 391 -25.70 -22.02 51.03
#